data_AF-A0A081MZE2-F1
#
_entry.id   AF-A0A081MZE2-F1
#
_cell.length_a   1.000
_cell.length_b   1.000
_cell.length_c   1.000
_cell.angle_alpha   90.00
_cell.angle_beta   90.00
_cell.angle_gamma   90.00
#
_symmetry.space_group_name_H-M   'P 1'
#
loop_
_entity.id
_entity.type
_entity.pdbx_description
1 polymer ?
#
loop_
_entity_poly.entity_id
_entity_poly.type
_entity_poly.pdbx_seq_one_letter_code
_entity_poly.pdbx_strand_id
1 'polypeptide(L)' 'MEFGKQLLVAISLMLVLEGILPFLYPQRWRNLVAKLSEIDDRQLRIAGLVSMIVGVIMLNIVI' A
#
# COMPACT_ATOMS: atom_id res chain seq x y z
N MET A 1 -10.84 15.02 -19.89
CA MET A 1 -11.76 14.01 -19.30
C MET A 1 -11.18 12.59 -19.29
N GLU A 2 -9.91 12.38 -19.65
CA GLU A 2 -9.25 11.04 -19.66
C GLU A 2 -8.65 10.64 -18.30
N PHE A 3 -8.09 11.59 -17.54
CA PHE A 3 -7.38 11.32 -16.28
C PHE A 3 -8.25 10.61 -15.22
N GLY A 4 -9.52 10.99 -15.08
CA GLY A 4 -10.44 10.35 -14.13
C GLY A 4 -10.69 8.87 -14.44
N LYS A 5 -10.73 8.49 -15.73
CA LYS A 5 -10.86 7.08 -16.13
C LYS A 5 -9.59 6.29 -15.81
N GLN A 6 -8.41 6.87 -16.08
CA GLN A 6 -7.14 6.21 -15.78
C GLN A 6 -6.94 6.00 -14.28
N LEU A 7 -7.32 6.98 -13.45
CA LEU A 7 -7.29 6.85 -12.00
C LEU A 7 -8.23 5.74 -11.51
N LEU A 8 -9.46 5.70 -12.03
CA LEU A 8 -10.42 4.64 -11.70
C LEU A 8 -9.92 3.26 -12.11
N VAL A 9 -9.29 3.13 -13.27
CA VAL A 9 -8.68 1.86 -13.72
C VAL A 9 -7.51 1.46 -12.82
N ALA A 10 -6.61 2.38 -12.48
CA ALA A 10 -5.49 2.11 -11.58
C ALA A 10 -5.97 1.66 -10.19
N ILE A 11 -6.97 2.34 -9.62
CA ILE A 11 -7.59 1.95 -8.35
C ILE A 11 -8.26 0.59 -8.46
N SER A 12 -8.98 0.31 -9.54
CA SER A 12 -9.63 -0.99 -9.75
C SER A 12 -8.62 -2.13 -9.80
N LEU A 13 -7.50 -1.93 -10.52
CA LEU A 13 -6.42 -2.92 -10.59
C LEU A 13 -5.72 -3.11 -9.24
N MET A 14 -5.48 -2.03 -8.50
CA MET A 14 -4.93 -2.10 -7.15
C MET A 14 -5.83 -2.95 -6.25
N LEU A 15 -7.14 -2.71 -6.25
CA LEU A 15 -8.10 -3.48 -5.44
C LEU A 15 -8.15 -4.96 -5.83
N VAL A 16 -8.08 -5.28 -7.13
CA VAL A 16 -8.03 -6.67 -7.59
C VAL A 16 -6.76 -7.35 -7.06
N LEU A 17 -5.60 -6.71 -7.17
CA LEU A 17 -4.34 -7.26 -6.67
C LEU A 17 -4.34 -7.41 -5.15
N GLU A 18 -4.86 -6.41 -4.43
CA GLU A 18 -4.97 -6.42 -2.98
C GLU A 18 -5.96 -7.49 -2.49
N GLY A 19 -6.98 -7.83 -3.28
CA GLY A 19 -7.97 -8.87 -2.98
C GLY A 19 -7.52 -10.30 -3.33
N ILE A 20 -6.63 -10.47 -4.31
CA ILE A 20 -6.12 -11.80 -4.71
C ILE A 20 -5.36 -12.49 -3.57
N LEU A 21 -4.50 -11.76 -2.86
CA LEU A 21 -3.70 -12.26 -1.72
C LEU A 21 -4.56 -12.81 -0.56
N PRO A 22 -5.53 -12.06 0.00
CA PRO A 22 -6.42 -12.56 1.04
C PRO A 22 -7.37 -13.66 0.53
N PHE A 23 -7.76 -13.66 -0.75
CA PHE A 23 -8.61 -14.69 -1.33
C PHE A 23 -7.89 -16.04 -1.51
N LEU A 24 -6.66 -16.03 -2.05
CA LEU A 24 -5.86 -17.24 -2.26
C LEU A 24 -5.26 -17.80 -0.96
N TYR A 25 -4.79 -16.94 -0.06
CA TYR A 25 -4.08 -17.34 1.16
C TYR A 25 -4.54 -16.57 2.41
N PRO A 26 -5.79 -16.77 2.86
CA PRO A 26 -6.36 -16.01 3.99
C PRO A 26 -5.56 -16.19 5.30
N GLN A 27 -5.07 -17.40 5.57
CA GLN A 27 -4.28 -17.67 6.79
C GLN A 27 -2.94 -16.93 6.79
N ARG A 28 -2.26 -16.88 5.64
CA ARG A 28 -0.97 -16.16 5.52
C ARG A 28 -1.19 -14.66 5.64
N TRP A 29 -2.22 -14.13 4.98
CA TRP A 29 -2.59 -12.73 5.09
C TRP A 29 -2.88 -12.33 6.55
N ARG A 30 -3.69 -13.12 7.27
CA ARG A 30 -3.98 -12.87 8.69
C ARG A 30 -2.72 -12.87 9.56
N ASN A 31 -1.79 -13.80 9.32
CA ASN A 31 -0.53 -13.84 10.06
C ASN A 31 0.39 -12.63 9.76
N LEU A 32 0.39 -12.14 8.51
CA LEU A 32 1.13 -10.93 8.15
C LEU A 32 0.55 -9.69 8.87
N VAL A 33 -0.77 -9.55 8.88
CA VAL A 33 -1.46 -8.48 9.59
C VAL A 33 -1.24 -8.58 11.11
N ALA A 34 -1.29 -9.79 11.68
CA ALA A 34 -1.01 -10.01 13.10
C ALA A 34 0.44 -9.62 13.47
N LYS A 35 1.42 -10.00 12.65
CA LYS A 35 2.81 -9.57 12.84
C LYS A 35 2.96 -8.05 12.74
N LEU A 36 2.24 -7.41 11.82
CA LEU A 36 2.21 -5.95 11.73
C LEU A 36 1.60 -5.31 12.97
N SER A 37 0.58 -5.93 13.59
CA SER A 37 -0.01 -5.44 14.84
C SER A 37 0.88 -5.63 16.08
N GLU A 38 1.87 -6.53 16.01
CA GLU A 38 2.89 -6.69 17.05
C GLU A 38 4.02 -5.65 16.94
N ILE A 39 4.12 -4.93 15.82
CA ILE A 39 5.10 -3.86 15.65
C ILE A 39 4.65 -2.64 16.45
N ASP A 40 5.55 -2.11 17.28
CA ASP A 40 5.29 -0.87 18.04
C ASP A 40 4.82 0.28 17.14
N ASP A 41 3.82 1.01 17.60
CA ASP A 41 3.27 2.20 16.92
C ASP A 41 4.35 3.20 16.49
N ARG A 42 5.43 3.31 17.27
CA ARG A 42 6.56 4.19 16.96
C ARG A 42 7.30 3.75 15.70
N GLN A 43 7.54 2.45 15.53
CA GLN A 43 8.21 1.90 14.35
C GLN A 43 7.30 2.04 13.13
N LEU A 44 6.00 1.80 13.29
CA LEU A 44 5.02 1.95 12.22
C LEU A 44 4.96 3.41 11.70
N ARG A 45 4.97 4.39 12.61
CA ARG A 45 5.02 5.82 12.25
C ARG A 45 6.31 6.20 11.54
N ILE A 46 7.47 5.72 12.00
CA ILE A 46 8.75 6.02 11.36
C ILE A 46 8.81 5.39 9.96
N ALA A 47 8.37 4.14 9.80
CA ALA A 47 8.29 3.49 8.50
C ALA A 47 7.35 4.27 7.55
N GLY A 48 6.20 4.71 8.05
CA GLY A 48 5.29 5.60 7.32
C GLY A 48 5.94 6.90 6.89
N LEU A 49 6.62 7.60 7.80
CA LEU A 49 7.33 8.86 7.51
C LEU A 49 8.43 8.66 6.47
N VAL A 50 9.24 7.60 6.59
CA VAL A 50 10.27 7.27 5.59
C VAL A 50 9.63 7.03 4.23
N SER A 51 8.53 6.27 4.15
CA SER A 51 7.82 6.03 2.89
C SER A 51 7.27 7.32 2.28
N MET A 52 6.73 8.22 3.10
CA MET A 52 6.22 9.52 2.65
C MET A 52 7.34 10.38 2.08
N ILE A 53 8.49 10.47 2.77
CA ILE A 53 9.65 11.23 2.32
C ILE A 53 10.16 10.67 0.99
N VAL A 54 10.33 9.35 0.90
CA VAL A 54 10.76 8.69 -0.35
C VAL A 54 9.77 8.97 -1.48
N GLY A 55 8.46 8.89 -1.21
CA GLY A 55 7.42 9.20 -2.18
C GLY A 55 7.48 10.64 -2.69
N VAL A 56 7.68 11.61 -1.80
CA VAL A 56 7.84 13.03 -2.16
C VAL A 56 9.11 13.26 -2.98
N ILE A 57 10.23 12.65 -2.59
CA ILE A 57 11.50 12.76 -3.33
C ILE A 57 11.33 12.18 -4.73
N MET A 58 10.70 11.00 -4.86
CA MET A 58 10.51 10.34 -6.13
C MET A 58 9.54 11.11 -7.04
N LEU A 59 8.48 11.68 -6.47
CA LEU A 59 7.58 12.57 -7.20
C LEU A 59 8.32 13.81 -7.72
N ASN A 60 9.21 14.42 -6.93
CA ASN A 60 10.02 15.57 -7.33
C ASN A 60 11.15 15.25 -8.34
N ILE A 61 11.47 13.97 -8.54
CA ILE A 61 12.41 13.54 -9.60
C ILE A 61 11.66 13.27 -10.91
N VAL A 62 10.41 12.82 -10.81
CA VAL A 62 9.57 12.47 -11.98
C VAL A 62 8.86 13.69 -12.56
N ILE A 63 8.44 14.64 -11.72
CA ILE A 63 7.95 15.98 -12.11
C ILE A 63 9.13 16.90 -12.41
#